data_AF-A0A923BID2-F1
#
_entry.id   AF-A0A923BID2-F1
#
_cell.length_a   1.000
_cell.length_b   1.000
_cell.length_c   1.000
_cell.angle_alpha   90.00
_cell.angle_beta   90.00
_cell.angle_gamma   90.00
#
_symmetry.space_group_name_H-M   'P 1'
#
loop_
_entity.id
_entity.type
_entity.pdbx_description
1 polymer ?
#
loop_
_entity_poly.entity_id
_entity_poly.type
_entity_poly.pdbx_seq_one_letter_code
_entity_poly.pdbx_strand_id
1 'polypeptide(L)'
;MPRSFQPLRQESKPRRHDEQDEKDEENNMKAILTFARGWNALAAARSLGRRGVQIIAGDEYRCSPTSFSRYTIENFLYPNPDQDPNGFLDKLEEVIRRHRVTGEEYVLMPFHKETYLISANRARFEPLIKFAIPTIDQILQVDDKGVLARLCQQRGLPIPETIVADSLGEFRERAVGFTYPAFVKVRRSAAAVGVKRVTNSAEAIHACEEFAHRYQLGDDAIPLLQASVPGEDYCATFLFNHGELATTMTYHNIRTYPVKSGTGVLRETVSEPAMEQTGAALLASLKWHGVAEIDFRWDGQSPTPQLIEVNPRFWGGLTQSVASGWDYPWLLYRLALDGKVPPIVPGDPTIKTETPVVSLLATLTEIIQDDRQMASMRESFEQMRTEFGNGQRMQAVKDFVGRLEQGVDVQGRVELARKLFRDHGHTVSDIWAWHDPLPALGLLYPLAVFLKHGKVSTELLVS
;
A
#
# COMPACT_ATOMS: atom_id res chain seq x y z
N MET A 1 64.21 -44.06 36.62
CA MET A 1 64.49 -42.73 37.22
C MET A 1 64.81 -41.75 36.09
N PRO A 2 64.42 -40.47 36.15
CA PRO A 2 63.11 -39.92 36.50
C PRO A 2 62.52 -39.00 35.39
N ARG A 3 61.23 -38.70 35.55
CA ARG A 3 60.38 -37.78 34.77
C ARG A 3 60.93 -36.35 34.74
N SER A 4 60.87 -35.67 33.60
CA SER A 4 60.93 -34.21 33.51
C SER A 4 59.56 -33.64 33.14
N PHE A 5 58.95 -32.93 34.09
CA PHE A 5 57.78 -32.08 33.92
C PHE A 5 58.08 -30.95 32.91
N GLN A 6 57.16 -30.68 31.98
CA GLN A 6 57.06 -29.39 31.30
C GLN A 6 55.76 -28.68 31.72
N PRO A 7 55.78 -27.35 31.94
CA PRO A 7 54.66 -26.63 32.52
C PRO A 7 53.61 -26.24 31.47
N LEU A 8 52.34 -26.24 31.89
CA LEU A 8 51.20 -25.68 31.17
C LEU A 8 51.47 -24.22 30.81
N ARG A 9 51.44 -23.88 29.52
CA ARG A 9 51.38 -22.49 29.06
C ARG A 9 50.03 -21.90 29.48
N GLN A 10 50.09 -20.79 30.22
CA GLN A 10 48.94 -19.94 30.51
C GLN A 10 48.39 -19.38 29.19
N GLU A 11 47.12 -19.65 28.91
CA GLU A 11 46.36 -18.93 27.89
C GLU A 11 46.24 -17.47 28.30
N SER A 12 46.85 -16.58 27.52
CA SER A 12 46.64 -15.14 27.63
C SER A 12 45.20 -14.83 27.23
N LYS A 13 44.39 -14.37 28.19
CA LYS A 13 43.07 -13.79 27.91
C LYS A 13 43.20 -12.68 26.85
N PRO A 14 42.37 -12.67 25.79
CA PRO A 14 42.33 -11.53 24.88
C PRO A 14 41.84 -10.29 25.63
N ARG A 15 42.48 -9.16 25.33
CA ARG A 15 42.20 -7.85 25.92
C ARG A 15 40.78 -7.43 25.53
N ARG A 16 40.03 -6.87 26.50
CA ARG A 16 38.71 -6.26 26.32
C ARG A 16 38.79 -4.95 25.51
N HIS A 17 39.25 -5.00 24.27
CA HIS A 17 39.24 -3.86 23.36
C HIS A 17 38.53 -4.12 22.03
N ASP A 18 38.13 -5.35 21.71
CA ASP A 18 37.48 -5.65 20.43
C ASP A 18 35.93 -5.49 20.43
N GLU A 19 35.27 -5.44 21.59
CA GLU A 19 33.79 -5.32 21.65
C GLU A 19 33.24 -3.90 21.46
N GLN A 20 34.12 -2.89 21.44
CA GLN A 20 33.73 -1.48 21.29
C GLN A 20 33.93 -0.97 19.87
N ASP A 21 34.90 -1.52 19.13
CA ASP A 21 35.13 -1.16 17.73
C ASP A 21 34.17 -1.89 16.75
N GLU A 22 33.55 -3.02 17.15
CA GLU A 22 32.51 -3.70 16.34
C GLU A 22 31.12 -3.03 16.41
N LYS A 23 30.89 -2.08 17.32
CA LYS A 23 29.62 -1.35 17.43
C LYS A 23 29.59 -0.05 16.62
N ASP A 24 30.75 0.45 16.19
CA ASP A 24 30.88 1.72 15.47
C ASP A 24 30.93 1.55 13.93
N GLU A 25 30.78 0.33 13.38
CA GLU A 25 30.36 0.10 11.98
C GLU A 25 28.85 0.38 11.79
N GLU A 26 28.39 1.49 12.37
CA GLU A 26 27.00 1.75 12.73
C GLU A 26 26.15 2.13 11.50
N ASN A 27 25.65 1.09 10.82
CA ASN A 27 24.49 1.08 9.91
C ASN A 27 24.56 1.98 8.65
N ASN A 28 25.28 1.50 7.64
CA ASN A 28 25.48 2.15 6.33
C ASN A 28 24.25 2.10 5.37
N MET A 29 23.05 1.79 5.87
CA MET A 29 21.85 1.52 5.05
C MET A 29 20.69 2.44 5.44
N LYS A 30 20.16 3.19 4.48
CA LYS A 30 19.04 4.13 4.68
C LYS A 30 17.98 3.98 3.59
N ALA A 31 16.72 4.20 3.96
CA ALA A 31 15.63 4.31 3.00
C ALA A 31 14.73 5.51 3.33
N ILE A 32 14.35 6.27 2.29
CA ILE A 32 13.22 7.20 2.38
C ILE A 32 11.95 6.47 1.98
N LEU A 33 10.95 6.46 2.86
CA LEU A 33 9.60 5.99 2.54
C LEU A 33 8.65 7.18 2.54
N THR A 34 8.02 7.47 1.40
CA THR A 34 6.92 8.46 1.33
C THR A 34 5.59 7.80 1.65
N PHE A 35 4.54 8.62 1.85
CA PHE A 35 3.22 8.14 2.23
C PHE A 35 3.27 7.30 3.52
N ALA A 36 4.02 7.80 4.50
CA ALA A 36 4.24 7.15 5.79
C ALA A 36 2.94 6.87 6.58
N ARG A 37 1.81 7.48 6.17
CA ARG A 37 0.47 7.17 6.69
C ARG A 37 -0.06 5.79 6.30
N GLY A 38 0.42 5.21 5.20
CA GLY A 38 -0.02 3.91 4.70
C GLY A 38 0.46 2.73 5.53
N TRP A 39 -0.36 1.69 5.63
CA TRP A 39 0.01 0.45 6.33
C TRP A 39 1.06 -0.35 5.56
N ASN A 40 1.01 -0.30 4.23
CA ASN A 40 2.07 -0.81 3.37
C ASN A 40 3.44 -0.15 3.65
N ALA A 41 3.51 1.17 3.84
CA ALA A 41 4.75 1.88 4.19
C ALA A 41 5.30 1.40 5.54
N LEU A 42 4.42 1.17 6.53
CA LEU A 42 4.81 0.61 7.82
C LEU A 42 5.33 -0.83 7.70
N ALA A 43 4.67 -1.67 6.88
CA ALA A 43 5.12 -3.03 6.61
C ALA A 43 6.54 -3.03 6.01
N ALA A 44 6.82 -2.11 5.09
CA ALA A 44 8.15 -1.92 4.54
C ALA A 44 9.16 -1.42 5.58
N ALA A 45 8.81 -0.42 6.39
CA ALA A 45 9.68 0.09 7.44
C ALA A 45 10.11 -1.01 8.42
N ARG A 46 9.16 -1.87 8.83
CA ARG A 46 9.44 -3.02 9.71
C ARG A 46 10.29 -4.08 9.03
N SER A 47 10.04 -4.35 7.74
CA SER A 47 10.83 -5.33 6.99
C SER A 47 12.29 -4.90 6.83
N LEU A 48 12.48 -3.68 6.36
CA LEU A 48 13.79 -3.07 6.11
C LEU A 48 14.54 -2.84 7.43
N GLY A 49 13.86 -2.33 8.45
CA GLY A 49 14.45 -2.06 9.75
C GLY A 49 14.94 -3.30 10.50
N ARG A 50 14.26 -4.45 10.35
CA ARG A 50 14.77 -5.74 10.88
C ARG A 50 16.09 -6.18 10.23
N ARG A 51 16.43 -5.62 9.08
CA ARG A 51 17.68 -5.86 8.34
C ARG A 51 18.71 -4.75 8.52
N GLY A 52 18.48 -3.85 9.47
CA GLY A 52 19.39 -2.74 9.77
C GLY A 52 19.16 -1.48 8.92
N VAL A 53 18.22 -1.46 7.98
CA VAL A 53 17.97 -0.24 7.20
C VAL A 53 17.28 0.81 8.07
N GLN A 54 17.91 1.98 8.20
CA GLN A 54 17.34 3.12 8.91
C GLN A 54 16.29 3.83 8.04
N ILE A 55 15.14 4.17 8.64
CA ILE A 55 14.00 4.71 7.89
C ILE A 55 13.86 6.22 8.09
N ILE A 56 13.74 6.95 7.00
CA ILE A 56 13.36 8.37 6.95
C ILE A 56 11.95 8.44 6.38
N ALA A 57 10.96 8.75 7.22
CA ALA A 57 9.55 8.67 6.88
C ALA A 57 8.99 10.04 6.47
N GLY A 58 8.35 10.12 5.30
CA GLY A 58 7.74 11.34 4.78
C GLY A 58 6.22 11.23 4.65
N ASP A 59 5.49 12.25 5.08
CA ASP A 59 4.05 12.39 4.81
C ASP A 59 3.62 13.86 4.71
N GLU A 60 2.39 14.12 4.29
CA GLU A 60 1.78 15.44 4.43
C GLU A 60 1.27 15.70 5.86
N TYR A 61 1.09 14.64 6.66
CA TYR A 61 0.61 14.70 8.04
C TYR A 61 1.71 14.38 9.06
N ARG A 62 1.69 15.08 10.20
CA ARG A 62 2.70 14.95 11.27
C ARG A 62 2.71 13.62 12.02
N CYS A 63 1.55 12.97 12.12
CA CYS A 63 1.38 11.77 12.91
C CYS A 63 0.93 10.65 11.98
N SER A 64 1.88 9.78 11.61
CA SER A 64 1.65 8.65 10.72
C SER A 64 2.08 7.34 11.41
N PRO A 65 1.46 6.17 11.12
CA PRO A 65 1.90 4.89 11.65
C PRO A 65 3.40 4.64 11.51
N THR A 66 3.97 4.89 10.32
CA THR A 66 5.40 4.68 10.07
C THR A 66 6.27 5.65 10.89
N SER A 67 5.80 6.87 11.14
CA SER A 67 6.52 7.84 11.97
C SER A 67 6.73 7.41 13.41
N PHE A 68 5.89 6.51 13.92
CA PHE A 68 6.00 5.95 15.26
C PHE A 68 6.79 4.64 15.30
N SER A 69 7.19 4.08 14.15
CA SER A 69 7.99 2.86 14.13
C SER A 69 9.35 3.10 14.75
N ARG A 70 9.83 2.14 15.54
CA ARG A 70 11.16 2.19 16.16
C ARG A 70 12.32 2.22 15.15
N TYR A 71 12.06 1.85 13.90
CA TYR A 71 13.04 1.86 12.81
C TYR A 71 13.14 3.22 12.12
N THR A 72 12.21 4.12 12.41
CA THR A 72 12.19 5.48 11.87
C THR A 72 13.12 6.37 12.68
N ILE A 73 14.20 6.82 12.04
CA ILE A 73 15.20 7.70 12.65
C ILE A 73 14.85 9.18 12.45
N GLU A 74 14.09 9.51 11.41
CA GLU A 74 13.63 10.87 11.15
C GLU A 74 12.27 10.89 10.43
N ASN A 75 11.49 11.94 10.72
CA ASN A 75 10.25 12.26 10.02
C ASN A 75 10.36 13.61 9.31
N PHE A 76 9.82 13.72 8.10
CA PHE A 76 9.69 14.99 7.41
C PHE A 76 8.27 15.19 6.85
N LEU A 77 7.90 16.47 6.73
CA LEU A 77 6.63 16.88 6.12
C LEU A 77 6.86 17.37 4.70
N TYR A 78 5.93 17.06 3.81
CA TYR A 78 5.88 17.62 2.46
C TYR A 78 4.48 18.17 2.12
N PRO A 79 4.38 19.16 1.21
CA PRO A 79 3.10 19.59 0.65
C PRO A 79 2.37 18.47 -0.10
N ASN A 80 1.04 18.56 -0.18
CA ASN A 80 0.25 17.58 -0.93
C ASN A 80 0.71 17.54 -2.41
N PRO A 81 1.13 16.37 -2.94
CA PRO A 81 1.68 16.27 -4.29
C PRO A 81 0.74 16.71 -5.43
N ASP A 82 -0.58 16.69 -5.21
CA ASP A 82 -1.56 17.10 -6.22
C ASP A 82 -1.82 18.62 -6.18
N GLN A 83 -1.71 19.23 -5.00
CA GLN A 83 -2.00 20.65 -4.80
C GLN A 83 -0.75 21.52 -4.98
N ASP A 84 0.41 21.03 -4.56
CA ASP A 84 1.71 21.69 -4.71
C ASP A 84 2.79 20.68 -5.12
N PRO A 85 2.80 20.27 -6.41
CA PRO A 85 3.77 19.31 -6.91
C PRO A 85 5.22 19.78 -6.77
N ASN A 86 5.48 21.07 -7.00
CA ASN A 86 6.83 21.63 -6.93
C ASN A 86 7.32 21.69 -5.49
N GLY A 87 6.50 22.14 -4.55
CA GLY A 87 6.86 22.14 -3.13
C GLY A 87 7.10 20.74 -2.58
N PHE A 88 6.35 19.72 -3.05
CA PHE A 88 6.66 18.32 -2.76
C PHE A 88 8.06 17.92 -3.26
N LEU A 89 8.34 18.16 -4.53
CA LEU A 89 9.62 17.78 -5.16
C LEU A 89 10.81 18.51 -4.51
N ASP A 90 10.67 19.80 -4.23
CA ASP A 90 11.68 20.62 -3.56
C ASP A 90 11.98 20.09 -2.17
N LYS A 91 10.92 19.75 -1.41
CA LYS A 91 11.09 19.21 -0.07
C LYS A 91 11.73 17.83 -0.07
N LEU A 92 11.34 16.97 -1.01
CA LEU A 92 11.93 15.65 -1.16
C LEU A 92 13.42 15.74 -1.51
N GLU A 93 13.80 16.63 -2.44
CA GLU A 93 15.20 16.87 -2.79
C GLU A 93 16.02 17.41 -1.62
N GLU A 94 15.49 18.36 -0.86
CA GLU A 94 16.12 18.89 0.36
C GLU A 94 16.48 17.75 1.33
N VAL A 95 15.51 16.87 1.59
CA VAL A 95 15.68 15.75 2.52
C VAL A 95 16.71 14.74 1.99
N ILE A 96 16.64 14.39 0.69
CA ILE A 96 17.62 13.50 0.05
C ILE A 96 19.03 14.06 0.22
N ARG A 97 19.24 15.35 -0.09
CA ARG A 97 20.57 15.97 -0.01
C ARG A 97 21.12 16.01 1.41
N ARG A 98 20.26 16.31 2.38
CA ARG A 98 20.64 16.41 3.80
C ARG A 98 21.09 15.07 4.38
N HIS A 99 20.51 13.96 3.92
CA HIS A 99 20.79 12.61 4.45
C HIS A 99 21.76 11.80 3.60
N ARG A 100 22.16 12.32 2.44
CA ARG A 100 23.14 11.68 1.57
C ARG A 100 24.53 11.74 2.21
N VAL A 101 25.07 10.58 2.55
CA VAL A 101 26.47 10.42 2.99
C VAL A 101 27.21 9.58 1.96
N THR A 102 28.45 9.98 1.65
CA THR A 102 29.29 9.22 0.71
C THR A 102 29.61 7.85 1.28
N GLY A 103 29.34 6.79 0.51
CA GLY A 103 29.59 5.41 0.91
C GLY A 103 28.37 4.68 1.47
N GLU A 104 27.30 5.40 1.84
CA GLU A 104 26.06 4.79 2.33
C GLU A 104 25.16 4.28 1.20
N GLU A 105 24.50 3.15 1.47
CA GLU A 105 23.40 2.64 0.67
C GLU A 105 22.15 3.48 0.98
N TYR A 106 21.63 4.18 -0.04
CA TYR A 106 20.51 5.09 0.16
C TYR A 106 19.48 4.98 -0.96
N VAL A 107 18.26 4.56 -0.58
CA VAL A 107 17.17 4.25 -1.53
C VAL A 107 15.93 5.08 -1.25
N LEU A 108 15.32 5.64 -2.30
CA LEU A 108 13.99 6.24 -2.27
C LEU A 108 12.95 5.20 -2.67
N MET A 109 11.90 5.04 -1.85
CA MET A 109 10.80 4.12 -2.11
C MET A 109 9.47 4.85 -1.99
N PRO A 110 8.84 5.24 -3.12
CA PRO A 110 7.51 5.81 -3.09
C PRO A 110 6.44 4.71 -2.95
N PHE A 111 5.38 4.99 -2.18
CA PHE A 111 4.36 3.99 -1.83
C PHE A 111 2.99 4.27 -2.46
N HIS A 112 2.73 5.51 -2.84
CA HIS A 112 1.43 5.90 -3.38
C HIS A 112 1.59 6.72 -4.68
N LYS A 113 0.62 7.60 -4.96
CA LYS A 113 0.51 8.44 -6.18
C LYS A 113 1.74 9.31 -6.46
N GLU A 114 2.54 9.63 -5.45
CA GLU A 114 3.80 10.36 -5.63
C GLU A 114 4.81 9.61 -6.53
N THR A 115 4.66 8.29 -6.71
CA THR A 115 5.44 7.50 -7.68
C THR A 115 5.36 8.11 -9.09
N TYR A 116 4.20 8.63 -9.49
CA TYR A 116 3.97 9.24 -10.80
C TYR A 116 4.78 10.51 -10.95
N LEU A 117 4.69 11.40 -9.96
CA LEU A 117 5.36 12.69 -9.95
C LEU A 117 6.88 12.53 -9.89
N ILE A 118 7.37 11.59 -9.07
CA ILE A 118 8.80 11.25 -9.00
C ILE A 118 9.27 10.65 -10.32
N SER A 119 8.49 9.76 -10.94
CA SER A 119 8.85 9.16 -12.23
C SER A 119 8.92 10.18 -13.37
N ALA A 120 7.98 11.12 -13.41
CA ALA A 120 7.98 12.23 -14.37
C ALA A 120 9.17 13.19 -14.16
N ASN A 121 9.67 13.31 -12.93
CA ASN A 121 10.81 14.16 -12.57
C ASN A 121 12.08 13.36 -12.25
N ARG A 122 12.20 12.14 -12.79
CA ARG A 122 13.27 11.18 -12.48
C ARG A 122 14.67 11.79 -12.57
N ALA A 123 14.94 12.58 -13.61
CA ALA A 123 16.24 13.23 -13.84
C ALA A 123 16.68 14.17 -12.68
N ARG A 124 15.72 14.66 -11.89
CA ARG A 124 15.98 15.48 -10.70
C ARG A 124 16.60 14.67 -9.56
N PHE A 125 16.27 13.38 -9.45
CA PHE A 125 16.60 12.54 -8.30
C PHE A 125 17.68 11.49 -8.59
N GLU A 126 17.77 10.96 -9.81
CA GLU A 126 18.77 9.93 -10.18
C GLU A 126 20.23 10.28 -9.83
N PRO A 127 20.69 11.55 -9.95
CA PRO A 127 22.05 11.92 -9.52
C PRO A 127 22.25 11.93 -8.00
N LEU A 128 21.16 11.85 -7.23
CA LEU A 128 21.14 12.09 -5.79
C LEU A 128 20.86 10.83 -4.98
N ILE A 129 19.98 9.94 -5.47
CA ILE A 129 19.50 8.76 -4.75
C ILE A 129 19.13 7.63 -5.71
N LYS A 130 19.19 6.39 -5.23
CA LYS A 130 18.77 5.19 -5.98
C LYS A 130 17.28 4.92 -5.77
N PHE A 131 16.60 4.46 -6.80
CA PHE A 131 15.21 3.98 -6.71
C PHE A 131 14.89 3.10 -7.92
N ALA A 132 14.01 2.12 -7.73
CA ALA A 132 13.55 1.21 -8.77
C ALA A 132 12.03 1.39 -8.96
N ILE A 133 11.64 2.26 -9.88
CA ILE A 133 10.23 2.55 -10.19
C ILE A 133 10.03 2.54 -11.72
N PRO A 134 8.81 2.28 -12.21
CA PRO A 134 8.53 2.33 -13.65
C PRO A 134 8.71 3.75 -14.20
N THR A 135 9.00 3.88 -15.50
CA THR A 135 9.04 5.18 -16.18
C THR A 135 7.64 5.79 -16.31
N ILE A 136 7.57 7.11 -16.50
CA ILE A 136 6.25 7.77 -16.63
C ILE A 136 5.49 7.23 -17.84
N ASP A 137 6.19 6.97 -18.95
CA ASP A 137 5.59 6.38 -20.14
C ASP A 137 5.01 4.99 -19.85
N GLN A 138 5.72 4.15 -19.08
CA GLN A 138 5.22 2.84 -18.65
C GLN A 138 3.98 2.97 -17.77
N ILE A 139 4.00 3.87 -16.79
CA ILE A 139 2.86 4.13 -15.91
C ILE A 139 1.63 4.55 -16.73
N LEU A 140 1.80 5.46 -17.69
CA LEU A 140 0.70 5.97 -18.52
C LEU A 140 0.07 4.90 -19.44
N GLN A 141 0.76 3.80 -19.72
CA GLN A 141 0.19 2.65 -20.46
C GLN A 141 -0.84 1.86 -19.63
N VAL A 142 -0.77 1.95 -18.30
CA VAL A 142 -1.58 1.11 -17.41
C VAL A 142 -2.51 1.90 -16.48
N ASP A 143 -2.20 3.16 -16.21
CA ASP A 143 -3.01 4.06 -15.38
C ASP A 143 -4.35 4.42 -16.04
N ASP A 144 -4.32 4.66 -17.35
CA ASP A 144 -5.53 4.92 -18.12
C ASP A 144 -6.21 3.60 -18.48
N LYS A 145 -7.37 3.34 -17.86
CA LYS A 145 -8.13 2.09 -18.03
C LYS A 145 -8.50 1.81 -19.49
N GLY A 146 -8.66 2.85 -20.32
CA GLY A 146 -8.92 2.71 -21.75
C GLY A 146 -7.68 2.29 -22.54
N VAL A 147 -6.51 2.90 -22.23
CA VAL A 147 -5.23 2.51 -22.83
C VAL A 147 -4.88 1.08 -22.45
N LEU A 148 -5.01 0.72 -21.17
CA LEU A 148 -4.80 -0.63 -20.67
C LEU A 148 -5.71 -1.65 -21.37
N ALA A 149 -7.01 -1.35 -21.48
CA ALA A 149 -7.95 -2.25 -22.14
C ALA A 149 -7.59 -2.48 -23.61
N ARG A 150 -7.27 -1.42 -24.37
CA ARG A 150 -6.82 -1.56 -25.77
C ARG A 150 -5.53 -2.38 -25.87
N LEU A 151 -4.56 -2.15 -24.97
CA LEU A 151 -3.30 -2.88 -24.93
C LEU A 151 -3.51 -4.38 -24.67
N CYS A 152 -4.37 -4.71 -23.71
CA CYS A 152 -4.72 -6.10 -23.41
C CYS A 152 -5.45 -6.76 -24.59
N GLN A 153 -6.40 -6.08 -25.22
CA GLN A 153 -7.12 -6.57 -26.41
C GLN A 153 -6.17 -6.85 -27.58
N GLN A 154 -5.26 -5.93 -27.87
CA GLN A 154 -4.26 -6.08 -28.94
C GLN A 154 -3.34 -7.29 -28.71
N ARG A 155 -3.09 -7.64 -27.44
CA ARG A 155 -2.21 -8.75 -27.05
C ARG A 155 -2.95 -10.06 -26.75
N GLY A 156 -4.27 -10.06 -26.83
CA GLY A 156 -5.10 -11.21 -26.45
C GLY A 156 -5.00 -11.58 -24.97
N LEU A 157 -4.73 -10.61 -24.09
CA LEU A 157 -4.71 -10.83 -22.65
C LEU A 157 -6.15 -10.85 -22.09
N PRO A 158 -6.45 -11.70 -21.11
CA PRO A 158 -7.80 -11.84 -20.58
C PRO A 158 -8.21 -10.61 -19.78
N ILE A 159 -9.16 -9.87 -20.34
CA ILE A 159 -9.87 -8.78 -19.68
C ILE A 159 -11.38 -8.99 -19.90
N PRO A 160 -12.25 -8.44 -19.03
CA PRO A 160 -13.67 -8.47 -19.29
C PRO A 160 -13.98 -7.79 -20.63
N GLU A 161 -15.07 -8.21 -21.29
CA GLU A 161 -15.56 -7.53 -22.49
C GLU A 161 -15.61 -6.02 -22.21
N THR A 162 -14.93 -5.22 -23.03
CA THR A 162 -14.72 -3.80 -22.78
C THR A 162 -14.87 -3.00 -24.06
N ILE A 163 -15.74 -2.00 -24.04
CA ILE A 163 -15.83 -0.95 -25.04
C ILE A 163 -15.01 0.24 -24.57
N VAL A 164 -13.98 0.55 -25.36
CA VAL A 164 -13.30 1.85 -25.35
C VAL A 164 -13.74 2.56 -26.63
N ALA A 165 -14.47 3.66 -26.47
CA ALA A 165 -15.02 4.46 -27.56
C ALA A 165 -14.26 5.79 -27.66
N ASP A 166 -14.15 6.32 -28.87
CA ASP A 166 -13.48 7.60 -29.18
C ASP A 166 -14.49 8.76 -29.30
N SER A 167 -15.79 8.49 -29.12
CA SER A 167 -16.84 9.51 -29.04
C SER A 167 -18.08 9.00 -28.29
N LEU A 168 -18.92 9.93 -27.82
CA LEU A 168 -20.25 9.58 -27.26
C LEU A 168 -21.15 8.87 -28.28
N GLY A 169 -21.04 9.23 -29.57
CA GLY A 169 -21.81 8.60 -30.65
C GLY A 169 -21.46 7.12 -30.79
N GLU A 170 -20.16 6.82 -30.89
CA GLU A 170 -19.66 5.45 -30.95
C GLU A 170 -20.01 4.65 -29.68
N PHE A 171 -19.89 5.28 -28.50
CA PHE A 171 -20.30 4.65 -27.25
C PHE A 171 -21.78 4.23 -27.29
N ARG A 172 -22.67 5.13 -27.74
CA ARG A 172 -24.11 4.84 -27.84
C ARG A 172 -24.40 3.67 -28.78
N GLU A 173 -23.76 3.65 -29.94
CA GLU A 173 -23.93 2.58 -30.92
C GLU A 173 -23.47 1.23 -30.34
N ARG A 174 -22.26 1.17 -29.77
CA ARG A 174 -21.66 -0.07 -29.28
C ARG A 174 -22.27 -0.56 -27.97
N ALA A 175 -22.86 0.33 -27.18
CA ALA A 175 -23.61 -0.07 -25.98
C ALA A 175 -24.87 -0.89 -26.35
N VAL A 176 -25.41 -0.73 -27.55
CA VAL A 176 -26.52 -1.56 -28.04
C VAL A 176 -25.99 -2.96 -28.37
N GLY A 177 -26.49 -3.97 -27.65
CA GLY A 177 -26.06 -5.37 -27.83
C GLY A 177 -24.86 -5.80 -26.98
N PHE A 178 -24.37 -4.92 -26.09
CA PHE A 178 -23.32 -5.27 -25.13
C PHE A 178 -23.82 -6.22 -24.02
N THR A 179 -22.90 -6.96 -23.40
CA THR A 179 -23.21 -7.87 -22.28
C THR A 179 -23.49 -7.11 -20.98
N TYR A 180 -24.62 -7.41 -20.33
CA TYR A 180 -25.01 -6.83 -19.04
C TYR A 180 -25.17 -7.89 -17.93
N PRO A 181 -24.97 -7.55 -16.64
CA PRO A 181 -24.65 -6.22 -16.11
C PRO A 181 -23.22 -5.79 -16.43
N ALA A 182 -23.01 -4.48 -16.48
CA ALA A 182 -21.75 -3.85 -16.84
C ALA A 182 -21.45 -2.66 -15.93
N PHE A 183 -20.28 -2.06 -16.12
CA PHE A 183 -19.83 -0.87 -15.41
C PHE A 183 -19.41 0.19 -16.41
N VAL A 184 -19.96 1.40 -16.26
CA VAL A 184 -19.42 2.60 -16.88
C VAL A 184 -18.34 3.14 -15.95
N LYS A 185 -17.13 3.35 -16.47
CA LYS A 185 -15.97 3.80 -15.69
C LYS A 185 -15.27 4.98 -16.35
N VAL A 186 -15.01 6.04 -15.59
CA VAL A 186 -14.07 7.08 -16.00
C VAL A 186 -12.69 6.46 -16.17
N ARG A 187 -11.96 6.87 -17.22
CA ARG A 187 -10.70 6.23 -17.61
C ARG A 187 -9.57 6.41 -16.60
N ARG A 188 -9.50 7.58 -15.97
CA ARG A 188 -8.50 7.94 -14.95
C ARG A 188 -9.20 8.30 -13.66
N SER A 189 -9.31 7.32 -12.77
CA SER A 189 -9.81 7.49 -11.41
C SER A 189 -9.41 6.30 -10.56
N ALA A 190 -9.33 6.51 -9.25
CA ALA A 190 -9.05 5.48 -8.26
C ALA A 190 -10.22 5.37 -7.26
N ALA A 191 -10.21 4.32 -6.44
CA ALA A 191 -11.13 4.11 -5.31
C ALA A 191 -12.63 4.19 -5.70
N ALA A 192 -13.00 3.58 -6.82
CA ALA A 192 -14.37 3.53 -7.35
C ALA A 192 -15.01 4.89 -7.68
N VAL A 193 -14.24 5.99 -7.70
CA VAL A 193 -14.73 7.29 -8.17
C VAL A 193 -15.03 7.20 -9.67
N GLY A 194 -16.20 7.68 -10.10
CA GLY A 194 -16.57 7.65 -11.52
C GLY A 194 -16.86 6.23 -12.04
N VAL A 195 -17.37 5.35 -11.19
CA VAL A 195 -17.81 3.99 -11.57
C VAL A 195 -19.31 3.84 -11.29
N LYS A 196 -20.07 3.35 -12.28
CA LYS A 196 -21.51 3.08 -12.13
C LYS A 196 -21.87 1.73 -12.74
N ARG A 197 -22.49 0.87 -11.93
CA ARG A 197 -23.06 -0.39 -12.42
C ARG A 197 -24.34 -0.09 -13.20
N VAL A 198 -24.48 -0.74 -14.35
CA VAL A 198 -25.60 -0.58 -15.29
C VAL A 198 -26.10 -1.95 -15.74
N THR A 199 -27.40 -2.06 -15.99
CA THR A 199 -28.05 -3.33 -16.30
C THR A 199 -28.58 -3.42 -17.74
N ASN A 200 -28.53 -2.30 -18.48
CA ASN A 200 -28.97 -2.22 -19.87
C ASN A 200 -28.30 -1.03 -20.58
N SER A 201 -28.49 -0.93 -21.89
CA SER A 201 -27.88 0.10 -22.74
C SER A 201 -28.36 1.52 -22.45
N ALA A 202 -29.63 1.71 -22.10
CA ALA A 202 -30.16 3.02 -21.74
C ALA A 202 -29.47 3.57 -20.48
N GLU A 203 -29.31 2.74 -19.44
CA GLU A 203 -28.57 3.10 -18.23
C GLU A 203 -27.09 3.38 -18.52
N ALA A 204 -26.46 2.58 -19.40
CA ALA A 204 -25.06 2.77 -19.79
C ALA A 204 -24.82 4.10 -20.50
N ILE A 205 -25.67 4.42 -21.48
CA ILE A 205 -25.61 5.67 -22.24
C ILE A 205 -25.80 6.86 -21.31
N HIS A 206 -26.84 6.81 -20.47
CA HIS A 206 -27.12 7.88 -19.53
C HIS A 206 -25.97 8.10 -18.54
N ALA A 207 -25.40 7.02 -17.99
CA ALA A 207 -24.25 7.10 -17.08
C ALA A 207 -23.00 7.68 -17.76
N CYS A 208 -22.75 7.32 -19.02
CA CYS A 208 -21.63 7.84 -19.80
C CYS A 208 -21.75 9.36 -20.02
N GLU A 209 -22.92 9.83 -20.45
CA GLU A 209 -23.20 11.26 -20.63
C GLU A 209 -23.13 12.04 -19.31
N GLU A 210 -23.69 11.47 -18.24
CA GLU A 210 -23.63 12.04 -16.90
C GLU A 210 -22.19 12.20 -16.41
N PHE A 211 -21.34 11.20 -16.59
CA PHE A 211 -19.93 11.26 -16.22
C PHE A 211 -19.16 12.23 -17.12
N ALA A 212 -19.36 12.20 -18.44
CA ALA A 212 -18.73 13.12 -19.36
C ALA A 212 -19.03 14.58 -18.98
N HIS A 213 -20.28 14.90 -18.66
CA HIS A 213 -20.68 16.23 -18.21
C HIS A 213 -20.11 16.57 -16.82
N ARG A 214 -20.30 15.69 -15.82
CA ARG A 214 -19.87 15.95 -14.43
C ARG A 214 -18.36 16.20 -14.33
N TYR A 215 -17.57 15.39 -15.03
CA TYR A 215 -16.11 15.44 -14.99
C TYR A 215 -15.50 16.26 -16.13
N GLN A 216 -16.34 16.92 -16.96
CA GLN A 216 -15.91 17.77 -18.07
C GLN A 216 -14.93 17.04 -19.01
N LEU A 217 -15.25 15.79 -19.35
CA LEU A 217 -14.40 14.92 -20.16
C LEU A 217 -14.51 15.30 -21.64
N GLY A 218 -13.36 15.36 -22.32
CA GLY A 218 -13.29 15.51 -23.78
C GLY A 218 -13.51 14.18 -24.52
N ASP A 219 -13.52 14.24 -25.85
CA ASP A 219 -13.67 13.07 -26.72
C ASP A 219 -12.54 12.03 -26.52
N ASP A 220 -11.37 12.46 -26.08
CA ASP A 220 -10.23 11.59 -25.76
C ASP A 220 -10.34 10.90 -24.39
N ALA A 221 -11.38 11.22 -23.60
CA ALA A 221 -11.55 10.76 -22.22
C ALA A 221 -12.92 10.11 -21.97
N ILE A 222 -13.64 9.71 -23.02
CA ILE A 222 -14.96 9.05 -22.92
C ILE A 222 -14.89 7.86 -21.95
N PRO A 223 -15.84 7.76 -20.99
CA PRO A 223 -15.93 6.62 -20.10
C PRO A 223 -16.00 5.29 -20.86
N LEU A 224 -15.31 4.27 -20.36
CA LEU A 224 -15.40 2.91 -20.91
C LEU A 224 -16.63 2.18 -20.37
N LEU A 225 -17.13 1.21 -21.14
CA LEU A 225 -18.16 0.26 -20.69
C LEU A 225 -17.52 -1.13 -20.59
N GLN A 226 -17.56 -1.73 -19.41
CA GLN A 226 -16.91 -3.03 -19.15
C GLN A 226 -17.89 -4.01 -18.52
N ALA A 227 -17.96 -5.23 -19.04
CA ALA A 227 -18.84 -6.27 -18.52
C ALA A 227 -18.47 -6.64 -17.08
N SER A 228 -19.48 -6.97 -16.27
CA SER A 228 -19.26 -7.48 -14.93
C SER A 228 -18.68 -8.89 -14.98
N VAL A 229 -17.61 -9.15 -14.22
CA VAL A 229 -17.06 -10.49 -14.03
C VAL A 229 -17.58 -11.05 -12.70
N PRO A 230 -18.14 -12.27 -12.66
CA PRO A 230 -18.53 -12.91 -11.40
C PRO A 230 -17.30 -13.34 -10.60
N GLY A 231 -17.50 -13.57 -9.31
CA GLY A 231 -16.46 -14.10 -8.43
C GLY A 231 -15.86 -13.07 -7.48
N GLU A 232 -14.63 -13.36 -7.07
CA GLU A 232 -13.91 -12.69 -5.99
C GLU A 232 -12.69 -11.93 -6.53
N ASP A 233 -12.13 -11.06 -5.68
CA ASP A 233 -11.01 -10.19 -6.03
C ASP A 233 -9.68 -10.85 -5.63
N TYR A 234 -8.83 -11.08 -6.62
CA TYR A 234 -7.47 -11.61 -6.47
C TYR A 234 -6.48 -10.54 -6.90
N CYS A 235 -5.29 -10.56 -6.31
CA CYS A 235 -4.22 -9.64 -6.67
C CYS A 235 -2.96 -10.45 -7.00
N ALA A 236 -2.42 -10.25 -8.21
CA ALA A 236 -1.11 -10.76 -8.56
C ALA A 236 -0.09 -9.62 -8.44
N THR A 237 1.02 -9.89 -7.78
CA THR A 237 2.05 -8.90 -7.44
C THR A 237 3.32 -9.24 -8.15
N PHE A 238 4.08 -8.23 -8.57
CA PHE A 238 5.22 -8.40 -9.44
C PHE A 238 6.37 -7.51 -9.02
N LEU A 239 7.60 -7.99 -9.28
CA LEU A 239 8.81 -7.19 -9.30
C LEU A 239 9.55 -7.45 -10.61
N PHE A 240 9.87 -6.39 -11.34
CA PHE A 240 10.60 -6.47 -12.59
C PHE A 240 11.90 -5.69 -12.58
N ASN A 241 12.89 -6.20 -13.31
CA ASN A 241 14.10 -5.51 -13.66
C ASN A 241 14.13 -5.22 -15.17
N HIS A 242 13.69 -4.04 -15.59
CA HIS A 242 13.75 -3.58 -16.99
C HIS A 242 13.17 -4.59 -18.02
N GLY A 243 12.03 -5.20 -17.69
CA GLY A 243 11.33 -6.17 -18.52
C GLY A 243 11.58 -7.63 -18.13
N GLU A 244 12.58 -7.90 -17.29
CA GLU A 244 12.85 -9.23 -16.75
C GLU A 244 12.06 -9.44 -15.45
N LEU A 245 11.23 -10.49 -15.41
CA LEU A 245 10.47 -10.84 -14.21
C LEU A 245 11.45 -11.33 -13.13
N ALA A 246 11.51 -10.62 -12.01
CA ALA A 246 12.33 -11.00 -10.87
C ALA A 246 11.57 -11.93 -9.92
N THR A 247 10.31 -11.61 -9.62
CA THR A 247 9.40 -12.47 -8.86
C THR A 247 7.94 -12.07 -9.02
N THR A 248 7.06 -12.99 -8.68
CA THR A 248 5.62 -12.82 -8.61
C THR A 248 5.02 -13.67 -7.50
N MET A 249 3.88 -13.25 -6.96
CA MET A 249 2.99 -14.08 -6.14
C MET A 249 1.55 -13.61 -6.29
N THR A 250 0.60 -14.49 -5.98
CA THR A 250 -0.82 -14.17 -5.97
C THR A 250 -1.39 -14.25 -4.56
N TYR A 251 -2.25 -13.30 -4.18
CA TYR A 251 -3.06 -13.40 -2.97
C TYR A 251 -4.55 -13.19 -3.26
N HIS A 252 -5.37 -13.82 -2.43
CA HIS A 252 -6.82 -13.74 -2.47
C HIS A 252 -7.35 -12.91 -1.31
N ASN A 253 -8.26 -11.97 -1.60
CA ASN A 253 -8.94 -11.17 -0.58
C ASN A 253 -10.19 -11.91 -0.05
N ILE A 254 -9.98 -12.84 0.89
CA ILE A 254 -11.04 -13.66 1.52
C ILE A 254 -12.20 -12.80 2.05
N ARG A 255 -11.89 -11.60 2.55
CA ARG A 255 -12.91 -10.63 2.98
C ARG A 255 -12.52 -9.24 2.49
N THR A 256 -13.51 -8.48 2.04
CA THR A 256 -13.37 -7.09 1.61
C THR A 256 -14.22 -6.16 2.46
N TYR A 257 -13.77 -4.91 2.64
CA TYR A 257 -14.54 -3.87 3.31
C TYR A 257 -14.51 -2.52 2.57
N PRO A 258 -15.68 -1.93 2.24
CA PRO A 258 -17.02 -2.47 2.41
C PRO A 258 -17.27 -3.78 1.65
N VAL A 259 -18.17 -4.63 2.17
CA VAL A 259 -18.50 -5.96 1.60
C VAL A 259 -18.85 -5.82 0.10
N LYS A 260 -18.19 -6.63 -0.76
CA LYS A 260 -18.37 -6.70 -2.23
C LYS A 260 -17.83 -5.52 -3.07
N SER A 261 -17.22 -4.50 -2.48
CA SER A 261 -16.72 -3.34 -3.25
C SER A 261 -15.52 -2.60 -2.66
N GLY A 262 -14.93 -3.15 -1.59
CA GLY A 262 -13.88 -2.48 -0.85
C GLY A 262 -12.58 -3.25 -0.81
N THR A 263 -11.63 -2.75 -0.03
CA THR A 263 -10.29 -3.34 0.04
C THR A 263 -10.30 -4.65 0.81
N GLY A 264 -9.43 -5.59 0.41
CA GLY A 264 -9.17 -6.79 1.18
C GLY A 264 -8.80 -6.47 2.62
N VAL A 265 -9.44 -7.15 3.57
CA VAL A 265 -9.15 -7.02 5.01
C VAL A 265 -8.61 -8.30 5.60
N LEU A 266 -8.94 -9.45 5.00
CA LEU A 266 -8.37 -10.75 5.33
C LEU A 266 -7.83 -11.35 4.05
N ARG A 267 -6.55 -11.75 4.07
CA ARG A 267 -5.84 -12.19 2.87
C ARG A 267 -5.19 -13.54 3.08
N GLU A 268 -5.04 -14.29 2.00
CA GLU A 268 -4.23 -15.52 1.96
C GLU A 268 -3.43 -15.56 0.66
N THR A 269 -2.28 -16.23 0.70
CA THR A 269 -1.50 -16.47 -0.52
C THR A 269 -2.04 -17.69 -1.22
N VAL A 270 -2.20 -17.59 -2.54
CA VAL A 270 -2.71 -18.67 -3.40
C VAL A 270 -1.77 -18.88 -4.56
N SER A 271 -1.74 -20.10 -5.08
CA SER A 271 -0.97 -20.43 -6.29
C SER A 271 -1.90 -20.31 -7.50
N GLU A 272 -1.80 -19.22 -8.26
CA GLU A 272 -2.55 -19.06 -9.51
C GLU A 272 -1.68 -18.68 -10.71
N PRO A 273 -1.02 -19.68 -11.35
CA PRO A 273 -0.08 -19.44 -12.44
C PRO A 273 -0.69 -18.69 -13.63
N ALA A 274 -1.99 -18.81 -13.88
CA ALA A 274 -2.65 -18.12 -15.00
C ALA A 274 -2.68 -16.59 -14.81
N MET A 275 -2.89 -16.11 -13.58
CA MET A 275 -2.86 -14.68 -13.25
C MET A 275 -1.42 -14.15 -13.38
N GLU A 276 -0.47 -14.90 -12.84
CA GLU A 276 0.96 -14.57 -12.87
C GLU A 276 1.51 -14.51 -14.29
N GLN A 277 1.16 -15.48 -15.14
CA GLN A 277 1.53 -15.50 -16.56
C GLN A 277 0.93 -14.32 -17.33
N THR A 278 -0.35 -14.00 -17.09
CA THR A 278 -1.04 -12.86 -17.71
C THR A 278 -0.34 -11.55 -17.35
N GLY A 279 -0.10 -11.31 -16.07
CA GLY A 279 0.58 -10.11 -15.61
C GLY A 279 2.03 -10.03 -16.06
N ALA A 280 2.75 -11.16 -16.06
CA ALA A 280 4.12 -11.22 -16.53
C ALA A 280 4.22 -10.86 -18.01
N ALA A 281 3.33 -11.40 -18.86
CA ALA A 281 3.29 -11.08 -20.28
C ALA A 281 3.00 -9.58 -20.53
N LEU A 282 2.05 -9.00 -19.78
CA LEU A 282 1.74 -7.57 -19.86
C LEU A 282 2.94 -6.70 -19.49
N LEU A 283 3.54 -6.93 -18.32
CA LEU A 283 4.59 -6.07 -17.77
C LEU A 283 5.93 -6.25 -18.51
N ALA A 284 6.29 -7.47 -18.90
CA ALA A 284 7.50 -7.73 -19.69
C ALA A 284 7.48 -6.97 -21.03
N SER A 285 6.34 -6.96 -21.70
CA SER A 285 6.17 -6.28 -22.99
C SER A 285 6.08 -4.75 -22.88
N LEU A 286 6.01 -4.21 -21.67
CA LEU A 286 6.21 -2.79 -21.36
C LEU A 286 7.65 -2.47 -20.90
N LYS A 287 8.52 -3.49 -20.83
CA LYS A 287 9.86 -3.40 -20.23
C LYS A 287 9.83 -2.90 -18.78
N TRP A 288 8.82 -3.30 -18.02
CA TRP A 288 8.53 -2.78 -16.68
C TRP A 288 9.75 -2.80 -15.75
N HIS A 289 9.82 -1.86 -14.81
CA HIS A 289 10.87 -1.83 -13.80
C HIS A 289 10.28 -1.44 -12.44
N GLY A 290 10.69 -2.12 -11.37
CA GLY A 290 10.13 -1.95 -10.04
C GLY A 290 8.89 -2.82 -9.80
N VAL A 291 8.13 -2.46 -8.77
CA VAL A 291 6.94 -3.20 -8.34
C VAL A 291 5.71 -2.87 -9.18
N ALA A 292 4.78 -3.82 -9.24
CA ALA A 292 3.40 -3.61 -9.69
C ALA A 292 2.48 -4.62 -9.01
N GLU A 293 1.21 -4.26 -8.89
CA GLU A 293 0.15 -5.18 -8.50
C GLU A 293 -0.98 -5.10 -9.52
N ILE A 294 -1.62 -6.23 -9.79
CA ILE A 294 -2.65 -6.36 -10.80
C ILE A 294 -3.87 -7.00 -10.14
N ASP A 295 -4.98 -6.28 -10.19
CA ASP A 295 -6.27 -6.74 -9.72
C ASP A 295 -6.90 -7.66 -10.76
N PHE A 296 -7.34 -8.83 -10.32
CA PHE A 296 -8.07 -9.82 -11.10
C PHE A 296 -9.43 -10.10 -10.48
N ARG A 297 -10.41 -10.42 -11.32
CA ARG A 297 -11.64 -11.08 -10.89
C ARG A 297 -11.73 -12.50 -11.41
N TRP A 298 -12.15 -13.40 -10.54
CA TRP A 298 -12.30 -14.81 -10.88
C TRP A 298 -13.31 -15.51 -9.98
N ASP A 299 -14.11 -16.39 -10.56
CA ASP A 299 -15.15 -17.19 -9.87
C ASP A 299 -14.63 -18.55 -9.38
N GLY A 300 -13.34 -18.84 -9.59
CA GLY A 300 -12.72 -20.12 -9.24
C GLY A 300 -13.09 -21.28 -10.15
N GLN A 301 -13.94 -21.07 -11.17
CA GLN A 301 -14.46 -22.12 -12.06
C GLN A 301 -14.13 -21.85 -13.52
N SER A 302 -14.17 -20.59 -13.92
CA SER A 302 -13.82 -20.14 -15.25
C SER A 302 -12.35 -20.48 -15.55
N PRO A 303 -11.99 -20.85 -16.78
CA PRO A 303 -10.62 -21.25 -17.09
C PRO A 303 -9.61 -20.09 -17.02
N THR A 304 -10.10 -18.84 -17.11
CA THR A 304 -9.25 -17.68 -17.25
C THR A 304 -9.68 -16.54 -16.32
N PRO A 305 -8.87 -16.21 -15.29
CA PRO A 305 -9.02 -14.99 -14.51
C PRO A 305 -8.99 -13.74 -15.39
N GLN A 306 -9.78 -12.73 -15.05
CA GLN A 306 -9.92 -11.51 -15.86
C GLN A 306 -9.17 -10.35 -15.19
N LEU A 307 -8.23 -9.74 -15.91
CA LEU A 307 -7.48 -8.57 -15.45
C LEU A 307 -8.41 -7.35 -15.41
N ILE A 308 -8.44 -6.65 -14.26
CA ILE A 308 -9.30 -5.50 -14.01
C ILE A 308 -8.52 -4.19 -13.99
N GLU A 309 -7.40 -4.15 -13.28
CA GLU A 309 -6.61 -2.93 -13.04
C GLU A 309 -5.15 -3.27 -12.77
N VAL A 310 -4.25 -2.31 -13.04
CA VAL A 310 -2.82 -2.43 -12.73
C VAL A 310 -2.42 -1.22 -11.88
N ASN A 311 -1.89 -1.49 -10.70
CA ASN A 311 -1.41 -0.53 -9.74
C ASN A 311 0.12 -0.42 -9.84
N PRO A 312 0.68 0.69 -10.35
CA PRO A 312 2.13 0.84 -10.58
C PRO A 312 2.90 1.27 -9.32
N ARG A 313 2.58 0.64 -8.19
CA ARG A 313 3.05 1.02 -6.85
C ARG A 313 2.91 -0.16 -5.87
N PHE A 314 3.33 0.04 -4.62
CA PHE A 314 3.00 -0.88 -3.55
C PHE A 314 1.48 -0.91 -3.26
N TRP A 315 0.99 -2.10 -2.90
CA TRP A 315 -0.42 -2.43 -2.68
C TRP A 315 -0.73 -2.60 -1.18
N GLY A 316 -2.01 -2.57 -0.82
CA GLY A 316 -2.44 -2.70 0.58
C GLY A 316 -2.20 -4.09 1.19
N GLY A 317 -2.12 -5.12 0.35
CA GLY A 317 -1.76 -6.47 0.78
C GLY A 317 -0.26 -6.72 1.02
N LEU A 318 0.57 -5.69 1.16
CA LEU A 318 2.03 -5.85 1.27
C LEU A 318 2.46 -6.68 2.50
N THR A 319 1.74 -6.56 3.63
CA THR A 319 2.01 -7.40 4.81
C THR A 319 1.82 -8.88 4.48
N GLN A 320 0.80 -9.23 3.68
CA GLN A 320 0.59 -10.62 3.24
C GLN A 320 1.80 -11.13 2.49
N SER A 321 2.30 -10.34 1.53
CA SER A 321 3.46 -10.73 0.73
C SER A 321 4.71 -10.93 1.58
N VAL A 322 5.01 -9.99 2.48
CA VAL A 322 6.16 -10.08 3.39
C VAL A 322 6.03 -11.29 4.32
N ALA A 323 4.85 -11.52 4.90
CA ALA A 323 4.63 -12.63 5.82
C ALA A 323 4.70 -13.99 5.10
N SER A 324 4.31 -14.04 3.82
CA SER A 324 4.43 -15.23 2.97
C SER A 324 5.80 -15.40 2.30
N GLY A 325 6.80 -14.57 2.64
CA GLY A 325 8.20 -14.72 2.18
C GLY A 325 8.56 -13.90 0.93
N TRP A 326 7.59 -13.28 0.25
CA TRP A 326 7.83 -12.31 -0.82
C TRP A 326 8.05 -10.92 -0.22
N ASP A 327 9.26 -10.72 0.31
CA ASP A 327 9.66 -9.48 0.96
C ASP A 327 9.98 -8.37 -0.04
N TYR A 328 8.97 -7.94 -0.80
CA TYR A 328 9.09 -6.89 -1.83
C TYR A 328 9.83 -5.62 -1.36
N PRO A 329 9.67 -5.11 -0.13
CA PRO A 329 10.46 -3.99 0.35
C PRO A 329 11.96 -4.26 0.28
N TRP A 330 12.41 -5.40 0.81
CA TRP A 330 13.81 -5.80 0.77
C TRP A 330 14.28 -6.12 -0.66
N LEU A 331 13.47 -6.83 -1.43
CA LEU A 331 13.80 -7.17 -2.82
C LEU A 331 13.97 -5.93 -3.68
N LEU A 332 13.08 -4.94 -3.54
CA LEU A 332 13.16 -3.68 -4.27
C LEU A 332 14.36 -2.83 -3.83
N TYR A 333 14.66 -2.81 -2.52
CA TYR A 333 15.84 -2.15 -1.97
C TYR A 333 17.13 -2.71 -2.58
N ARG A 334 17.27 -4.05 -2.61
CA ARG A 334 18.42 -4.72 -3.25
C ARG A 334 18.44 -4.51 -4.76
N LEU A 335 17.29 -4.55 -5.43
CA LEU A 335 17.22 -4.26 -6.87
C LEU A 335 17.73 -2.85 -7.20
N ALA A 336 17.33 -1.84 -6.41
CA ALA A 336 17.73 -0.46 -6.64
C ALA A 336 19.25 -0.22 -6.45
N LEU A 337 19.89 -0.99 -5.57
CA LEU A 337 21.32 -0.88 -5.27
C LEU A 337 22.19 -1.75 -6.16
N ASP A 338 21.83 -3.02 -6.30
CA ASP A 338 22.67 -4.06 -6.93
C ASP A 338 22.26 -4.36 -8.37
N GLY A 339 21.09 -3.91 -8.81
CA GLY A 339 20.47 -4.35 -10.06
C GLY A 339 20.05 -5.82 -10.04
N LYS A 340 19.99 -6.46 -8.86
CA LYS A 340 19.64 -7.87 -8.69
C LYS A 340 18.77 -8.05 -7.45
N VAL A 341 17.94 -9.09 -7.47
CA VAL A 341 17.16 -9.51 -6.30
C VAL A 341 17.82 -10.72 -5.62
N PRO A 342 17.83 -10.79 -4.28
CA PRO A 342 18.30 -11.99 -3.59
C PRO A 342 17.32 -13.16 -3.82
N PRO A 343 17.77 -14.41 -3.59
CA PRO A 343 16.89 -15.58 -3.68
C PRO A 343 15.69 -15.47 -2.74
N ILE A 344 14.54 -15.90 -3.23
CA ILE A 344 13.30 -15.90 -2.46
C ILE A 344 13.12 -17.28 -1.84
N VAL A 345 12.82 -17.28 -0.55
CA VAL A 345 12.42 -18.47 0.17
C VAL A 345 10.94 -18.29 0.51
N PRO A 346 10.03 -18.99 -0.20
CA PRO A 346 8.61 -18.95 0.14
C PRO A 346 8.40 -19.28 1.61
N GLY A 347 7.58 -18.46 2.27
CA GLY A 347 7.17 -18.66 3.65
C GLY A 347 6.05 -19.70 3.76
N ASP A 348 5.45 -19.77 4.95
CA ASP A 348 4.31 -20.65 5.19
C ASP A 348 3.08 -20.14 4.41
N PRO A 349 2.53 -20.94 3.46
CA PRO A 349 1.39 -20.54 2.64
C PRO A 349 0.08 -20.45 3.46
N THR A 350 0.04 -20.99 4.68
CA THR A 350 -1.13 -20.94 5.55
C THR A 350 -1.29 -19.61 6.28
N ILE A 351 -0.27 -18.73 6.20
CA ILE A 351 -0.30 -17.42 6.85
C ILE A 351 -1.42 -16.57 6.26
N LYS A 352 -2.25 -16.05 7.16
CA LYS A 352 -3.28 -15.06 6.84
C LYS A 352 -2.97 -13.75 7.53
N THR A 353 -3.13 -12.65 6.80
CA THR A 353 -2.99 -11.30 7.35
C THR A 353 -4.33 -10.61 7.45
N GLU A 354 -4.47 -9.74 8.45
CA GLU A 354 -5.65 -8.92 8.65
C GLU A 354 -5.31 -7.45 8.86
N THR A 355 -6.19 -6.56 8.39
CA THR A 355 -6.16 -5.12 8.62
C THR A 355 -7.20 -4.70 9.69
N PRO A 356 -6.87 -4.69 11.00
CA PRO A 356 -7.84 -4.41 12.07
C PRO A 356 -8.47 -3.01 12.04
N VAL A 357 -7.90 -2.07 11.28
CA VAL A 357 -8.38 -0.68 11.14
C VAL A 357 -9.83 -0.65 10.68
N VAL A 358 -10.26 -1.63 9.87
CA VAL A 358 -11.62 -1.69 9.36
C VAL A 358 -12.64 -1.91 10.48
N SER A 359 -12.34 -2.76 11.46
CA SER A 359 -13.21 -2.92 12.63
C SER A 359 -13.35 -1.60 13.40
N LEU A 360 -12.26 -0.82 13.50
CA LEU A 360 -12.29 0.51 14.09
C LEU A 360 -13.12 1.49 13.24
N LEU A 361 -12.95 1.52 11.92
CA LEU A 361 -13.67 2.43 11.01
C LEU A 361 -15.17 2.10 10.88
N ALA A 362 -15.53 0.82 10.89
CA ALA A 362 -16.93 0.38 10.96
C ALA A 362 -17.59 0.89 12.26
N THR A 363 -16.90 0.74 13.40
CA THR A 363 -17.33 1.29 14.68
C THR A 363 -17.50 2.82 14.60
N LEU A 364 -16.55 3.54 14.01
CA LEU A 364 -16.64 5.00 13.85
C LEU A 364 -17.81 5.43 12.96
N THR A 365 -18.07 4.70 11.87
CA THR A 365 -19.18 4.99 10.96
C THR A 365 -20.54 4.80 11.64
N GLU A 366 -20.67 3.82 12.54
CA GLU A 366 -21.86 3.66 13.39
C GLU A 366 -22.02 4.78 14.42
N ILE A 367 -20.91 5.30 14.97
CA ILE A 367 -20.93 6.42 15.92
C ILE A 367 -21.41 7.73 15.25
N ILE A 368 -21.23 7.91 13.92
CA ILE A 368 -21.82 9.05 13.17
C ILE A 368 -23.33 9.16 13.43
N GLN A 369 -24.02 8.04 13.68
CA GLN A 369 -25.48 8.01 13.86
C GLN A 369 -25.94 8.47 15.24
N ASP A 370 -25.01 8.74 16.18
CA ASP A 370 -25.31 9.25 17.53
C ASP A 370 -24.59 10.58 17.80
N ASP A 371 -25.32 11.69 17.58
CA ASP A 371 -24.81 13.06 17.71
C ASP A 371 -24.19 13.38 19.09
N ARG A 372 -24.65 12.72 20.17
CA ARG A 372 -24.13 12.96 21.53
C ARG A 372 -22.78 12.30 21.75
N GLN A 373 -22.60 11.08 21.24
CA GLN A 373 -21.31 10.38 21.32
C GLN A 373 -20.25 11.09 20.48
N MET A 374 -20.63 11.60 19.31
CA MET A 374 -19.73 12.37 18.45
C MET A 374 -19.16 13.63 19.11
N ALA A 375 -19.99 14.38 19.86
CA ALA A 375 -19.54 15.57 20.57
C ALA A 375 -18.50 15.24 21.67
N SER A 376 -18.77 14.21 22.47
CA SER A 376 -17.86 13.72 23.53
C SER A 376 -16.52 13.22 22.98
N MET A 377 -16.54 12.52 21.83
CA MET A 377 -15.31 12.07 21.17
C MET A 377 -14.46 13.21 20.64
N ARG A 378 -15.09 14.25 20.07
CA ARG A 378 -14.37 15.46 19.61
C ARG A 378 -13.66 16.16 20.76
N GLU A 379 -14.34 16.36 21.88
CA GLU A 379 -13.77 17.00 23.06
C GLU A 379 -12.59 16.20 23.63
N SER A 380 -12.76 14.88 23.75
CA SER A 380 -11.69 13.97 24.21
C SER A 380 -10.46 14.01 23.28
N PHE A 381 -10.68 14.11 21.96
CA PHE A 381 -9.60 14.18 20.98
C PHE A 381 -8.87 15.53 20.99
N GLU A 382 -9.57 16.65 21.17
CA GLU A 382 -8.95 17.97 21.31
C GLU A 382 -8.06 18.06 22.56
N GLN A 383 -8.50 17.46 23.66
CA GLN A 383 -7.70 17.35 24.88
C GLN A 383 -6.44 16.50 24.65
N MET A 384 -6.57 15.33 24.01
CA MET A 384 -5.41 14.52 23.63
C MET A 384 -4.43 15.31 22.75
N ARG A 385 -4.93 16.01 21.73
CA ARG A 385 -4.08 16.81 20.82
C ARG A 385 -3.27 17.86 21.59
N THR A 386 -3.88 18.47 22.60
CA THR A 386 -3.22 19.44 23.49
C THR A 386 -2.13 18.78 24.33
N GLU A 387 -2.41 17.62 24.92
CA GLU A 387 -1.44 16.85 25.72
C GLU A 387 -0.27 16.30 24.87
N PHE A 388 -0.52 15.91 23.61
CA PHE A 388 0.50 15.54 22.64
C PHE A 388 1.46 16.70 22.33
N GLY A 389 0.94 17.92 22.20
CA GLY A 389 1.74 19.13 21.99
C GLY A 389 2.70 19.43 23.15
N ASN A 390 2.36 18.97 24.36
CA ASN A 390 3.12 19.18 25.59
C ASN A 390 4.14 18.06 25.88
N GLY A 391 4.32 17.10 24.95
CA GLY A 391 5.32 16.03 25.07
C GLY A 391 4.88 14.77 25.82
N GLN A 392 3.66 14.73 26.38
CA GLN A 392 3.14 13.60 27.17
C GLN A 392 2.36 12.58 26.32
N ARG A 393 2.95 12.13 25.20
CA ARG A 393 2.28 11.34 24.15
C ARG A 393 1.61 10.06 24.66
N MET A 394 2.31 9.27 25.48
CA MET A 394 1.80 7.99 25.97
C MET A 394 0.66 8.15 26.98
N GLN A 395 0.74 9.17 27.83
CA GLN A 395 -0.29 9.46 28.82
C GLN A 395 -1.57 9.96 28.14
N ALA A 396 -1.41 10.86 27.17
CA ALA A 396 -2.52 11.38 26.36
C ALA A 396 -3.30 10.27 25.63
N VAL A 397 -2.59 9.27 25.11
CA VAL A 397 -3.23 8.11 24.48
C VAL A 397 -4.01 7.29 25.50
N LYS A 398 -3.40 7.00 26.66
CA LYS A 398 -4.07 6.24 27.73
C LYS A 398 -5.32 6.94 28.22
N ASP A 399 -5.25 8.25 28.44
CA ASP A 399 -6.36 9.04 28.95
C ASP A 399 -7.50 9.12 27.92
N PHE A 400 -7.17 9.25 26.64
CA PHE A 400 -8.16 9.21 25.57
C PHE A 400 -8.84 7.84 25.44
N VAL A 401 -8.07 6.74 25.45
CA VAL A 401 -8.62 5.38 25.39
C VAL A 401 -9.55 5.13 26.59
N GLY A 402 -9.12 5.51 27.79
CA GLY A 402 -9.94 5.37 29.00
C GLY A 402 -11.24 6.17 28.96
N ARG A 403 -11.28 7.33 28.28
CA ARG A 403 -12.51 8.13 28.09
C ARG A 403 -13.43 7.53 27.02
N LEU A 404 -12.87 6.96 25.95
CA LEU A 404 -13.66 6.23 24.95
C LEU A 404 -14.38 5.01 25.57
N GLU A 405 -13.74 4.32 26.52
CA GLU A 405 -14.32 3.20 27.26
C GLU A 405 -15.51 3.61 28.16
N GLN A 406 -15.67 4.89 28.47
CA GLN A 406 -16.75 5.40 29.33
C GLN A 406 -17.95 5.96 28.54
N GLY A 407 -17.76 6.34 27.26
CA GLY A 407 -18.78 7.02 26.45
C GLY A 407 -19.49 6.16 25.39
N VAL A 408 -19.02 4.93 25.14
CA VAL A 408 -19.56 4.01 24.14
C VAL A 408 -20.13 2.79 24.88
N ASP A 409 -21.21 2.17 24.41
CA ASP A 409 -21.64 0.84 24.89
C ASP A 409 -20.56 -0.19 24.53
N VAL A 410 -19.56 -0.24 25.41
CA VAL A 410 -18.32 -0.98 25.25
C VAL A 410 -18.59 -2.46 25.42
N GLN A 411 -19.58 -2.92 26.19
CA GLN A 411 -19.75 -4.36 26.39
C GLN A 411 -20.25 -5.10 25.14
N GLY A 412 -21.33 -4.65 24.50
CA GLY A 412 -21.84 -5.30 23.29
C GLY A 412 -20.89 -5.19 22.08
N ARG A 413 -20.16 -4.08 21.99
CA ARG A 413 -19.25 -3.78 20.87
C ARG A 413 -17.83 -4.30 21.08
N VAL A 414 -17.35 -4.36 22.33
CA VAL A 414 -16.15 -5.14 22.69
C VAL A 414 -16.45 -6.62 22.54
N GLU A 415 -17.68 -7.11 22.70
CA GLU A 415 -18.00 -8.49 22.33
C GLU A 415 -17.96 -8.73 20.82
N LEU A 416 -18.45 -7.79 20.00
CA LEU A 416 -18.34 -7.86 18.53
C LEU A 416 -16.87 -7.77 18.08
N ALA A 417 -16.11 -6.80 18.59
CA ALA A 417 -14.68 -6.68 18.35
C ALA A 417 -13.93 -7.90 18.89
N ARG A 418 -14.20 -8.37 20.12
CA ARG A 418 -13.60 -9.61 20.66
C ARG A 418 -14.02 -10.84 19.90
N LYS A 419 -15.19 -10.90 19.25
CA LYS A 419 -15.56 -12.01 18.36
C LYS A 419 -14.77 -11.92 17.06
N LEU A 420 -14.69 -10.72 16.48
CA LEU A 420 -13.80 -10.38 15.36
C LEU A 420 -12.30 -10.49 15.71
N PHE A 421 -11.89 -10.55 16.97
CA PHE A 421 -10.47 -10.78 17.35
C PHE A 421 -10.24 -12.23 17.81
N ARG A 422 -11.23 -12.90 18.42
CA ARG A 422 -11.15 -14.32 18.84
C ARG A 422 -11.12 -15.28 17.66
N ASP A 423 -11.81 -14.97 16.57
CA ASP A 423 -11.77 -15.77 15.34
C ASP A 423 -10.41 -15.66 14.61
N HIS A 424 -9.48 -14.79 15.07
CA HIS A 424 -8.30 -14.36 14.31
C HIS A 424 -6.98 -14.45 15.09
N GLY A 425 -6.93 -15.18 16.22
CA GLY A 425 -5.71 -15.36 17.02
C GLY A 425 -4.52 -16.01 16.27
N HIS A 426 -4.76 -16.52 15.06
CA HIS A 426 -3.77 -17.12 14.17
C HIS A 426 -3.37 -16.21 12.98
N THR A 427 -3.87 -14.98 12.91
CA THR A 427 -3.56 -14.03 11.81
C THR A 427 -2.44 -13.06 12.19
N VAL A 428 -1.68 -12.61 11.20
CA VAL A 428 -0.68 -11.54 11.38
C VAL A 428 -1.35 -10.19 11.17
N SER A 429 -1.25 -9.30 12.16
CA SER A 429 -1.83 -7.96 12.08
C SER A 429 -0.93 -6.98 11.33
N ASP A 430 -1.53 -6.18 10.45
CA ASP A 430 -0.84 -5.04 9.81
C ASP A 430 -0.37 -3.97 10.82
N ILE A 431 -1.07 -3.86 11.95
CA ILE A 431 -0.89 -2.77 12.91
C ILE A 431 -0.09 -3.25 14.12
N TRP A 432 -0.51 -4.35 14.73
CA TRP A 432 -0.02 -4.80 16.01
C TRP A 432 1.21 -5.69 15.84
N ALA A 433 2.34 -5.22 16.37
CA ALA A 433 3.58 -5.98 16.41
C ALA A 433 4.26 -5.79 17.77
N TRP A 434 4.50 -6.87 18.51
CA TRP A 434 5.10 -6.81 19.85
C TRP A 434 6.48 -6.15 19.87
N HIS A 435 7.27 -6.34 18.80
CA HIS A 435 8.60 -5.75 18.65
C HIS A 435 8.60 -4.29 18.18
N ASP A 436 7.46 -3.76 17.73
CA ASP A 436 7.27 -2.40 17.25
C ASP A 436 5.82 -1.92 17.51
N PRO A 437 5.47 -1.61 18.79
CA PRO A 437 4.08 -1.41 19.21
C PRO A 437 3.55 0.02 19.01
N LEU A 438 4.43 1.02 18.95
CA LEU A 438 4.06 2.44 18.84
C LEU A 438 3.33 2.83 17.54
N PRO A 439 3.52 2.17 16.38
CA PRO A 439 2.71 2.40 15.18
C PRO A 439 1.19 2.25 15.38
N ALA A 440 0.74 1.53 16.42
CA ALA A 440 -0.68 1.51 16.79
C ALA A 440 -1.24 2.89 17.11
N LEU A 441 -0.41 3.85 17.56
CA LEU A 441 -0.80 5.25 17.74
C LEU A 441 -1.20 5.93 16.44
N GLY A 442 -0.75 5.41 15.29
CA GLY A 442 -1.18 5.85 13.97
C GLY A 442 -2.66 5.64 13.71
N LEU A 443 -3.36 4.78 14.47
CA LEU A 443 -4.83 4.65 14.42
C LEU A 443 -5.58 5.93 14.80
N LEU A 444 -4.92 6.83 15.52
CA LEU A 444 -5.47 8.15 15.86
C LEU A 444 -5.62 9.05 14.64
N TYR A 445 -4.85 8.81 13.57
CA TYR A 445 -4.94 9.58 12.34
C TYR A 445 -6.29 9.39 11.61
N PRO A 446 -6.75 8.16 11.28
CA PRO A 446 -8.08 7.97 10.71
C PRO A 446 -9.19 8.57 11.58
N LEU A 447 -9.05 8.47 12.91
CA LEU A 447 -9.97 9.07 13.86
C LEU A 447 -9.96 10.61 13.80
N ALA A 448 -8.78 11.23 13.72
CA ALA A 448 -8.63 12.67 13.60
C ALA A 448 -9.31 13.21 12.33
N VAL A 449 -9.08 12.53 11.19
CA VAL A 449 -9.69 12.88 9.90
C VAL A 449 -11.20 12.74 9.99
N PHE A 450 -11.67 11.64 10.57
CA PHE A 450 -13.08 11.38 10.80
C PHE A 450 -13.74 12.47 11.66
N LEU A 451 -13.15 12.84 12.80
CA LEU A 451 -13.71 13.85 13.69
C LEU A 451 -13.78 15.24 13.03
N LYS A 452 -12.79 15.56 12.19
CA LYS A 452 -12.70 16.84 11.47
C LYS A 452 -13.65 16.94 10.29
N HIS A 453 -13.83 15.86 9.53
CA HIS A 453 -14.54 15.89 8.24
C HIS A 453 -15.87 15.14 8.23
N GLY A 454 -16.20 14.40 9.30
CA GLY A 454 -17.39 13.55 9.38
C GLY A 454 -17.37 12.37 8.39
N LYS A 455 -16.20 12.08 7.81
CA LYS A 455 -16.00 11.02 6.81
C LYS A 455 -14.71 10.27 7.10
N VAL A 456 -14.73 8.96 6.92
CA VAL A 456 -13.54 8.12 6.94
C VAL A 456 -12.74 8.36 5.66
N SER A 457 -11.42 8.54 5.77
CA SER A 457 -10.56 8.64 4.59
C SER A 457 -10.47 7.27 3.91
N THR A 458 -10.98 7.19 2.67
CA THR A 458 -10.88 5.99 1.84
C THR A 458 -9.44 5.70 1.44
N GLU A 459 -8.56 6.70 1.39
CA GLU A 459 -7.13 6.52 1.06
C GLU A 459 -6.41 5.57 2.04
N LEU A 460 -6.83 5.54 3.31
CA LEU A 460 -6.28 4.62 4.33
C LEU A 460 -6.76 3.18 4.18
N LEU A 461 -7.83 2.97 3.41
CA LEU A 461 -8.38 1.64 3.14
C LEU A 461 -7.70 1.01 1.92
N VAL A 462 -7.26 1.79 0.94
CA VAL A 462 -6.61 1.30 -0.30
C VAL A 462 -5.09 1.17 -0.19
N SER A 463 -4.54 1.55 0.97
CA SER A 463 -3.11 1.59 1.31
C SER A 463 -2.63 0.45 2.17
#